data_AF-A0A959CXA4-F1
#
_entry.id   AF-A0A959CXA4-F1
#
_cell.length_a   1.000
_cell.length_b   1.000
_cell.length_c   1.000
_cell.angle_alpha   90.00
_cell.angle_beta   90.00
_cell.angle_gamma   90.00
#
_symmetry.space_group_name_H-M   'P 1'
#
loop_
_entity.id
_entity.type
_entity.pdbx_description
1 polymer ?
#
loop_
_entity_poly.entity_id
_entity_poly.type
_entity_poly.pdbx_seq_one_letter_code
_entity_poly.pdbx_strand_id
1 'polypeptide(L)'
;KGTEHRLLPDMIEIGSFIGLAAMTQSEITIKEAMVEELGIIPRAFERMGIEMEFRGDDIFIPRQEEYEIQTFIDGSIMTIYDAPWPGFTPDLMSIVLVVATQAKGSVLVHQKMFESRLFFVDKLIDMGAQIILCDPHRATVIGLGRRHQLRGIEMSSPDIRAGVALLIAALSAKGKSIIHNIHQIDRGYEAIDERLRVLGAQVRRVEG
;
A
#
# COMPACT_ATOMS: atom_id res chain seq x y z
N LYS A 1 -21.56 -22.49 -29.62
CA LYS A 1 -20.22 -22.97 -29.21
C LYS A 1 -19.69 -21.98 -28.18
N GLY A 2 -19.16 -22.45 -27.05
CA GLY A 2 -18.49 -21.61 -26.07
C GLY A 2 -16.99 -21.48 -26.35
N THR A 3 -16.31 -20.63 -25.58
CA THR A 3 -14.86 -20.52 -25.48
C THR A 3 -14.46 -20.51 -24.02
N GLU A 4 -13.22 -20.86 -23.72
CA GLU A 4 -12.59 -20.60 -22.43
C GLU A 4 -11.83 -19.26 -22.50
N HIS A 5 -11.80 -18.52 -21.40
CA HIS A 5 -11.09 -17.25 -21.28
C HIS A 5 -10.55 -17.12 -19.86
N ARG A 6 -9.27 -16.77 -19.74
CA ARG A 6 -8.60 -16.49 -18.46
C ARG A 6 -8.59 -14.98 -18.25
N LEU A 7 -9.08 -14.54 -17.09
CA LEU A 7 -9.01 -13.14 -16.68
C LEU A 7 -7.59 -12.75 -16.29
N LEU A 8 -7.23 -11.49 -16.53
CA LEU A 8 -5.99 -10.90 -16.06
C LEU A 8 -5.98 -10.80 -14.53
N PRO A 9 -4.79 -10.86 -13.90
CA PRO A 9 -4.65 -10.65 -12.46
C PRO A 9 -4.99 -9.20 -12.09
N ASP A 10 -5.40 -8.99 -10.83
CA ASP A 10 -5.76 -7.66 -10.34
C ASP A 10 -4.51 -6.84 -9.97
N MET A 11 -4.18 -5.84 -10.78
CA MET A 11 -3.06 -4.93 -10.54
C MET A 11 -3.14 -4.17 -9.20
N ILE A 12 -4.34 -3.90 -8.68
CA ILE A 12 -4.55 -3.22 -7.40
C ILE A 12 -4.23 -4.17 -6.26
N GLU A 13 -4.58 -5.44 -6.41
CA GLU A 13 -4.18 -6.46 -5.45
C GLU A 13 -2.65 -6.63 -5.45
N ILE A 14 -2.03 -6.78 -6.62
CA ILE A 14 -0.57 -6.90 -6.76
C ILE A 14 0.13 -5.73 -6.07
N GLY A 15 -0.26 -4.48 -6.36
CA GLY A 15 0.32 -3.31 -5.72
C GLY A 15 0.13 -3.27 -4.19
N SER A 16 -1.01 -3.76 -3.71
CA SER A 16 -1.28 -3.85 -2.27
C SER A 16 -0.41 -4.90 -1.58
N PHE A 17 -0.14 -6.03 -2.23
CA PHE A 17 0.78 -7.05 -1.70
C PHE A 17 2.25 -6.61 -1.74
N ILE A 18 2.67 -5.83 -2.74
CA ILE A 18 3.99 -5.17 -2.74
C ILE A 18 4.10 -4.27 -1.50
N GLY A 19 3.10 -3.42 -1.25
CA GLY A 19 3.07 -2.57 -0.06
C GLY A 19 3.01 -3.35 1.25
N LEU A 20 2.26 -4.45 1.30
CA LEU A 20 2.19 -5.36 2.46
C LEU A 20 3.56 -5.92 2.82
N ALA A 21 4.30 -6.45 1.84
CA ALA A 21 5.64 -6.99 2.03
C ALA A 21 6.58 -5.93 2.59
N ALA A 22 6.60 -4.77 1.95
CA ALA A 22 7.43 -3.63 2.35
C ALA A 22 7.11 -3.17 3.77
N MET A 23 5.84 -3.08 4.17
CA MET A 23 5.41 -2.63 5.49
C MET A 23 5.70 -3.66 6.59
N THR A 24 5.55 -4.95 6.30
CA THR A 24 5.74 -6.03 7.28
C THR A 24 7.17 -6.59 7.33
N GLN A 25 8.08 -6.12 6.48
CA GLN A 25 9.45 -6.67 6.35
C GLN A 25 9.42 -8.16 5.98
N SER A 26 8.43 -8.56 5.18
CA SER A 26 8.24 -9.93 4.77
C SER A 26 8.90 -10.19 3.43
N GLU A 27 9.36 -11.41 3.24
CA GLU A 27 9.72 -11.93 1.91
C GLU A 27 8.47 -12.59 1.33
N ILE A 28 8.01 -12.15 0.16
CA ILE A 28 6.86 -12.75 -0.52
C ILE A 28 7.13 -12.90 -2.02
N THR A 29 6.46 -13.88 -2.63
CA THR A 29 6.37 -13.99 -4.09
C THR A 29 4.92 -13.82 -4.51
N ILE A 30 4.66 -12.86 -5.38
CA ILE A 30 3.39 -12.68 -6.06
C ILE A 30 3.48 -13.45 -7.38
N LYS A 31 2.68 -14.51 -7.50
CA LYS A 31 2.71 -15.39 -8.67
C LYS A 31 1.81 -14.90 -9.79
N GLU A 32 2.21 -15.19 -11.04
CA GLU A 32 1.43 -14.91 -12.25
C GLU A 32 0.92 -13.46 -12.30
N ALA A 33 1.84 -12.52 -12.05
CA ALA A 33 1.54 -11.11 -11.87
C ALA A 33 1.29 -10.37 -13.20
N MET A 34 1.51 -11.01 -14.35
CA MET A 34 1.44 -10.38 -15.68
C MET A 34 2.24 -9.08 -15.70
N VAL A 35 3.55 -9.17 -15.42
CA VAL A 35 4.41 -8.01 -15.13
C VAL A 35 4.34 -6.93 -16.22
N GLU A 36 4.22 -7.35 -17.48
CA GLU A 36 4.11 -6.47 -18.65
C GLU A 36 2.82 -5.62 -18.63
N GLU A 37 1.76 -6.11 -17.98
CA GLU A 37 0.44 -5.46 -17.85
C GLU A 37 0.33 -4.54 -16.62
N LEU A 38 1.41 -4.37 -15.84
CA LEU A 38 1.40 -3.52 -14.64
C LEU A 38 1.82 -2.06 -14.90
N GLY A 39 2.29 -1.75 -16.12
CA GLY A 39 2.67 -0.40 -16.52
C GLY A 39 3.72 0.19 -15.58
N ILE A 40 3.46 1.37 -15.01
CA ILE A 40 4.42 2.04 -14.13
C ILE A 40 4.32 1.64 -12.65
N ILE A 41 3.42 0.73 -12.28
CA ILE A 41 3.15 0.37 -10.87
C ILE A 41 4.41 -0.14 -10.17
N PRO A 42 5.15 -1.15 -10.69
CA PRO A 42 6.35 -1.63 -10.02
C PRO A 42 7.40 -0.53 -9.93
N ARG A 43 7.59 0.24 -11.01
CA ARG A 43 8.56 1.34 -11.03
C ARG A 43 8.27 2.41 -9.98
N ALA A 44 7.00 2.68 -9.67
CA ALA A 44 6.63 3.62 -8.61
C ALA A 44 7.04 3.10 -7.22
N PHE A 45 6.89 1.81 -6.95
CA PHE A 45 7.34 1.19 -5.70
C PHE A 45 8.88 1.09 -5.61
N GLU A 46 9.57 0.79 -6.71
CA GLU A 46 11.05 0.86 -6.77
C GLU A 46 11.58 2.25 -6.43
N ARG A 47 10.89 3.29 -6.91
CA ARG A 47 11.20 4.69 -6.60
C ARG A 47 11.01 5.04 -5.12
N MET A 48 10.14 4.31 -4.42
CA MET A 48 10.00 4.38 -2.96
C MET A 48 11.10 3.63 -2.21
N GLY A 49 11.99 2.91 -2.91
CA GLY A 49 13.07 2.12 -2.33
C GLY A 49 12.75 0.64 -2.13
N ILE A 50 11.59 0.17 -2.60
CA ILE A 50 11.21 -1.24 -2.47
C ILE A 50 11.93 -2.04 -3.56
N GLU A 51 12.72 -3.01 -3.13
CA GLU A 51 13.42 -3.94 -4.01
C GLU A 51 12.45 -5.00 -4.52
N MET A 52 12.57 -5.33 -5.80
CA MET A 52 11.78 -6.35 -6.46
C MET A 52 12.63 -7.09 -7.49
N GLU A 53 12.47 -8.40 -7.55
CA GLU A 53 13.05 -9.26 -8.59
C GLU A 53 11.93 -9.84 -9.45
N PHE A 54 12.00 -9.62 -10.75
CA PHE A 54 11.06 -10.21 -11.71
C PHE A 54 11.58 -11.59 -12.13
N ARG A 55 10.87 -12.64 -11.74
CA ARG A 55 11.24 -14.04 -11.97
C ARG A 55 10.28 -14.66 -12.98
N GLY A 56 10.51 -14.40 -14.26
CA GLY A 56 9.52 -14.69 -15.30
C GLY A 56 8.32 -13.77 -15.11
N ASP A 57 7.13 -14.35 -14.90
CA ASP A 57 5.90 -13.59 -14.65
C ASP A 57 5.59 -13.38 -13.15
N ASP A 58 6.47 -13.83 -12.27
CA ASP A 58 6.33 -13.65 -10.82
C ASP A 58 7.10 -12.39 -10.36
N ILE A 59 6.60 -11.74 -9.31
CA ILE A 59 7.31 -10.67 -8.60
C ILE A 59 7.75 -11.20 -7.25
N PHE A 60 9.06 -11.31 -7.06
CA PHE A 60 9.65 -11.62 -5.76
C PHE A 60 10.04 -10.32 -5.05
N ILE A 61 9.52 -10.13 -3.84
CA ILE A 61 9.89 -9.00 -2.97
C ILE A 61 10.76 -9.58 -1.85
N PRO A 62 12.08 -9.32 -1.84
CA PRO A 62 12.96 -9.75 -0.76
C PRO A 62 12.62 -9.01 0.54
N ARG A 63 13.01 -9.62 1.66
CA ARG A 63 12.93 -8.96 2.96
C ARG A 63 13.87 -7.76 3.01
N GLN A 64 13.32 -6.58 3.28
CA GLN A 64 14.08 -5.35 3.53
C GLN A 64 13.84 -4.86 4.97
N GLU A 65 14.92 -4.62 5.71
CA GLU A 65 14.80 -4.01 7.05
C GLU A 65 14.42 -2.53 6.97
N GLU A 66 15.03 -1.82 6.03
CA GLU A 66 14.77 -0.43 5.72
C GLU A 66 14.71 -0.25 4.19
N TYR A 67 14.01 0.79 3.75
CA TYR A 67 13.96 1.21 2.35
C TYR A 67 13.94 2.74 2.29
N GLU A 68 14.59 3.31 1.27
CA GLU A 68 14.80 4.76 1.15
C GLU A 68 14.20 5.29 -0.15
N ILE A 69 13.40 6.35 -0.01
CA ILE A 69 12.77 7.03 -1.14
C ILE A 69 13.88 7.67 -1.98
N GLN A 70 13.88 7.41 -3.28
CA GLN A 70 14.88 7.99 -4.18
C GLN A 70 14.80 9.52 -4.13
N THR A 71 15.90 10.17 -3.79
CA THR A 71 16.00 11.62 -3.76
C THR A 71 16.54 12.12 -5.10
N PHE A 72 15.96 13.20 -5.64
CA PHE A 72 16.49 13.81 -6.85
C PHE A 72 17.82 14.51 -6.57
N ILE A 73 18.68 14.61 -7.59
CA ILE A 73 20.02 15.23 -7.48
C ILE A 73 19.94 16.69 -7.03
N ASP A 74 18.87 17.39 -7.41
CA ASP A 74 18.60 18.78 -7.03
C ASP A 74 18.04 18.93 -5.60
N GLY A 75 17.89 17.83 -4.86
CA GLY A 75 17.34 17.82 -3.50
C GLY A 75 15.82 17.97 -3.44
N SER A 76 15.13 17.93 -4.58
CA SER A 76 13.67 17.99 -4.60
C SER A 76 13.03 16.73 -4.01
N ILE A 77 11.89 16.92 -3.35
CA ILE A 77 11.10 15.84 -2.76
C ILE A 77 10.43 15.06 -3.90
N MET A 78 10.44 13.72 -3.81
CA MET A 78 9.73 12.90 -4.77
C MET A 78 8.24 13.28 -4.79
N THR A 79 7.66 13.41 -5.98
CA THR A 79 6.21 13.56 -6.13
C THR A 79 5.62 12.36 -6.86
N ILE A 80 4.57 11.77 -6.31
CA ILE A 80 3.74 10.74 -6.94
C ILE A 80 2.35 11.31 -7.13
N TYR A 81 1.80 11.14 -8.32
CA TYR A 81 0.44 11.52 -8.65
C TYR A 81 -0.24 10.46 -9.50
N ASP A 82 -1.55 10.38 -9.38
CA ASP A 82 -2.39 9.52 -10.19
C ASP A 82 -2.63 10.11 -11.59
N ALA A 83 -2.83 9.21 -12.55
CA ALA A 83 -3.19 9.54 -13.92
C ALA A 83 -3.92 8.34 -14.57
N PRO A 84 -4.70 8.58 -15.65
CA PRO A 84 -5.26 7.50 -16.45
C PRO A 84 -4.18 6.54 -16.96
N TRP A 85 -4.55 5.27 -17.16
CA TRP A 85 -3.66 4.25 -17.71
C TRP A 85 -2.97 4.73 -19.01
N PRO A 86 -1.65 4.52 -19.18
CA PRO A 86 -0.72 3.72 -18.38
C PRO A 86 -0.04 4.47 -17.20
N GLY A 87 -0.60 5.61 -16.79
CA GLY A 87 -0.17 6.34 -15.60
C GLY A 87 -0.47 5.59 -14.29
N PHE A 88 -0.04 6.17 -13.17
CA PHE A 88 -0.19 5.52 -11.87
C PHE A 88 -1.64 5.54 -11.44
N THR A 89 -2.17 4.39 -11.04
CA THR A 89 -3.59 4.26 -10.72
C THR A 89 -3.96 4.99 -9.41
N PRO A 90 -5.09 5.74 -9.38
CA PRO A 90 -5.57 6.41 -8.17
C PRO A 90 -5.92 5.45 -7.04
N ASP A 91 -6.13 4.17 -7.35
CA ASP A 91 -6.49 3.12 -6.40
C ASP A 91 -5.31 2.64 -5.54
N LEU A 92 -4.06 2.82 -5.99
CA LEU A 92 -2.85 2.46 -5.24
C LEU A 92 -2.22 3.65 -4.49
N MET A 93 -2.80 4.85 -4.63
CA MET A 93 -2.31 6.05 -3.93
C MET A 93 -2.35 5.91 -2.41
N SER A 94 -3.35 5.21 -1.87
CA SER A 94 -3.45 4.93 -0.43
C SER A 94 -2.34 4.00 0.06
N ILE A 95 -1.98 2.99 -0.75
CA ILE A 95 -0.89 2.06 -0.47
C ILE A 95 0.45 2.79 -0.48
N VAL A 96 0.71 3.62 -1.49
CA VAL A 96 1.93 4.44 -1.57
C VAL A 96 2.08 5.33 -0.32
N LEU A 97 0.98 5.95 0.11
CA LEU A 97 0.95 6.78 1.32
C LEU A 97 1.35 6.00 2.57
N VAL A 98 0.80 4.80 2.75
CA VAL A 98 1.10 3.92 3.89
C VAL A 98 2.56 3.47 3.87
N VAL A 99 3.04 2.98 2.73
CA VAL A 99 4.45 2.59 2.52
C VAL A 99 5.38 3.76 2.85
N ALA A 100 5.07 4.95 2.35
CA ALA A 100 5.88 6.14 2.61
C ALA A 100 6.06 6.46 4.11
N THR A 101 5.12 6.07 4.97
CA THR A 101 5.22 6.36 6.42
C THR A 101 6.38 5.65 7.10
N GLN A 102 6.81 4.49 6.58
CA GLN A 102 7.89 3.68 7.15
C GLN A 102 9.18 3.75 6.33
N ALA A 103 9.14 4.28 5.11
CA ALA A 103 10.31 4.58 4.30
C ALA A 103 11.26 5.58 5.00
N LYS A 104 12.51 5.68 4.55
CA LYS A 104 13.39 6.80 4.88
C LYS A 104 13.27 7.85 3.77
N GLY A 105 13.02 9.11 4.16
CA GLY A 105 12.88 10.23 3.22
C GLY A 105 11.44 10.73 3.12
N SER A 106 11.20 11.66 2.19
CA SER A 106 9.90 12.32 2.06
C SER A 106 9.32 12.15 0.66
N VAL A 107 7.99 12.11 0.58
CA VAL A 107 7.26 12.09 -0.69
C VAL A 107 6.02 12.98 -0.61
N LEU A 108 5.78 13.73 -1.68
CA LEU A 108 4.51 14.43 -1.92
C LEU A 108 3.59 13.52 -2.72
N VAL A 109 2.43 13.21 -2.17
CA VAL A 109 1.39 12.42 -2.82
C VAL A 109 0.28 13.37 -3.25
N HIS A 110 -0.06 13.35 -4.55
CA HIS A 110 -1.08 14.23 -5.14
C HIS A 110 -2.15 13.41 -5.86
N GLN A 111 -3.34 13.35 -5.27
CA GLN A 111 -4.54 12.69 -5.79
C GLN A 111 -5.40 13.69 -6.59
N LYS A 112 -5.28 13.67 -7.92
CA LYS A 112 -5.91 14.58 -8.88
C LYS A 112 -7.29 14.14 -9.29
N MET A 113 -7.52 12.84 -9.52
CA MET A 113 -8.74 12.37 -10.17
C MET A 113 -9.94 12.30 -9.23
N PHE A 114 -9.70 12.15 -7.92
CA PHE A 114 -10.77 11.99 -6.94
C PHE A 114 -10.58 12.89 -5.72
N GLU A 115 -11.62 13.66 -5.40
CA GLU A 115 -11.71 14.39 -4.14
C GLU A 115 -11.82 13.43 -2.96
N SER A 116 -11.45 13.90 -1.76
CA SER A 116 -11.73 13.22 -0.48
C SER A 116 -11.02 11.88 -0.23
N ARG A 117 -10.24 11.36 -1.19
CA ARG A 117 -9.51 10.08 -1.04
C ARG A 117 -8.33 10.11 -0.07
N LEU A 118 -7.98 11.29 0.46
CA LEU A 118 -6.93 11.45 1.46
C LEU A 118 -7.45 11.50 2.90
N PHE A 119 -8.76 11.45 3.16
CA PHE A 119 -9.28 11.56 4.54
C PHE A 119 -8.88 10.42 5.47
N PHE A 120 -8.50 9.25 4.94
CA PHE A 120 -8.00 8.14 5.77
C PHE A 120 -6.64 8.45 6.43
N VAL A 121 -5.93 9.48 5.95
CA VAL A 121 -4.63 9.93 6.48
C VAL A 121 -4.70 10.28 7.96
N ASP A 122 -5.83 10.81 8.43
CA ASP A 122 -6.03 11.13 9.85
C ASP A 122 -5.80 9.90 10.74
N LYS A 123 -6.18 8.71 10.27
CA LYS A 123 -5.94 7.46 11.01
C LYS A 123 -4.48 7.06 11.03
N LEU A 124 -3.72 7.34 9.96
CA LEU A 124 -2.27 7.13 9.98
C LEU A 124 -1.58 8.10 10.95
N ILE A 125 -2.05 9.35 11.02
CA ILE A 125 -1.57 10.34 11.99
C ILE A 125 -1.89 9.88 13.43
N ASP A 126 -3.10 9.38 13.69
CA ASP A 126 -3.50 8.77 14.97
C ASP A 126 -2.58 7.58 15.34
N MET A 127 -2.14 6.80 14.35
CA MET A 127 -1.17 5.71 14.51
C MET A 127 0.27 6.19 14.75
N GLY A 128 0.54 7.50 14.62
CA GLY A 128 1.85 8.12 14.84
C GLY A 128 2.68 8.38 13.58
N ALA A 129 2.09 8.28 12.38
CA ALA A 129 2.76 8.65 11.14
C ALA A 129 2.98 10.18 11.06
N GLN A 130 4.09 10.59 10.45
CA GLN A 130 4.35 11.99 10.17
C GLN A 130 3.84 12.34 8.77
N ILE A 131 2.63 12.91 8.71
CA ILE A 131 1.99 13.32 7.47
C ILE A 131 1.49 14.75 7.62
N ILE A 132 1.78 15.57 6.61
CA ILE A 132 1.28 16.93 6.48
C ILE A 132 0.24 16.93 5.37
N LEU A 133 -1.04 17.06 5.71
CA LEU A 133 -2.09 17.27 4.74
C LEU A 133 -2.01 18.72 4.24
N CYS A 134 -1.62 18.90 2.98
CA CYS A 134 -1.43 20.22 2.38
C CYS A 134 -2.79 20.82 1.95
N ASP A 135 -3.67 19.98 1.42
CA ASP A 135 -5.05 20.30 1.01
C ASP A 135 -5.80 18.96 0.75
N PRO A 136 -7.09 18.97 0.34
CA PRO A 136 -7.86 17.73 0.12
C PRO A 136 -7.27 16.76 -0.93
N HIS A 137 -6.37 17.22 -1.78
CA HIS A 137 -5.75 16.45 -2.87
C HIS A 137 -4.28 16.15 -2.64
N ARG A 138 -3.61 16.80 -1.69
CA ARG A 138 -2.16 16.67 -1.49
C ARG A 138 -1.79 16.38 -0.04
N ALA A 139 -0.96 15.36 0.14
CA ALA A 139 -0.35 15.03 1.42
C ALA A 139 1.16 14.84 1.25
N THR A 140 1.95 15.44 2.13
CA THR A 140 3.40 15.16 2.24
C THR A 140 3.63 14.16 3.35
N VAL A 141 4.24 13.03 3.03
CA VAL A 141 4.62 12.01 4.01
C VAL A 141 6.09 12.16 4.33
N ILE A 142 6.42 12.19 5.62
CA ILE A 142 7.78 12.22 6.13
C ILE A 142 8.08 10.85 6.73
N GLY A 143 8.74 10.00 5.94
CA GLY A 143 9.17 8.69 6.34
C GLY A 143 10.43 8.76 7.21
N LEU A 144 10.38 8.16 8.40
CA LEU A 144 11.49 8.19 9.36
C LEU A 144 12.35 6.92 9.36
N GLY A 145 12.20 6.04 8.39
CA GLY A 145 12.94 4.78 8.28
C GLY A 145 12.67 3.87 9.48
N ARG A 146 11.40 3.64 9.79
CA ARG A 146 10.93 2.82 10.94
C ARG A 146 11.43 3.23 12.34
N ARG A 147 12.19 4.32 12.48
CA ARG A 147 12.61 4.88 13.79
C ARG A 147 11.41 5.20 14.69
N HIS A 148 10.27 5.50 14.08
CA HIS A 148 8.98 5.61 14.74
C HIS A 148 8.04 4.56 14.16
N GLN A 149 7.78 3.52 14.97
CA GLN A 149 6.81 2.49 14.62
C GLN A 149 5.39 3.03 14.75
N LEU A 150 4.53 2.66 13.81
CA LEU A 150 3.09 2.87 13.93
C LEU A 150 2.57 2.16 15.18
N ARG A 151 1.50 2.68 15.76
CA ARG A 151 0.81 2.10 16.92
C ARG A 151 -0.54 1.58 16.52
N GLY A 152 -0.93 0.46 17.12
CA GLY A 152 -2.27 -0.09 16.90
C GLY A 152 -3.34 0.82 17.47
N ILE A 153 -4.42 1.02 16.71
CA ILE A 153 -5.57 1.83 17.09
C ILE A 153 -6.88 1.12 16.71
N GLU A 154 -7.98 1.62 17.24
CA GLU A 154 -9.32 1.27 16.77
C GLU A 154 -9.75 2.25 15.66
N MET A 155 -10.20 1.70 14.54
CA MET A 155 -10.58 2.48 13.36
C MET A 155 -11.71 1.80 12.59
N SER A 156 -12.31 2.51 11.64
CA SER A 156 -13.33 1.97 10.73
C SER A 156 -12.85 2.12 9.29
N SER A 157 -13.04 1.09 8.48
CA SER A 157 -12.73 1.11 7.06
C SER A 157 -13.73 2.02 6.32
N PRO A 158 -13.31 3.15 5.73
CA PRO A 158 -14.25 4.07 5.08
C PRO A 158 -14.67 3.58 3.68
N ASP A 159 -13.78 2.87 2.99
CA ASP A 159 -13.99 2.28 1.67
C ASP A 159 -12.99 1.14 1.42
N ILE A 160 -13.03 0.53 0.22
CA ILE A 160 -12.17 -0.60 -0.16
C ILE A 160 -10.68 -0.24 -0.11
N ARG A 161 -10.29 0.92 -0.68
CA ARG A 161 -8.88 1.31 -0.94
C ARG A 161 -8.21 1.87 0.31
N ALA A 162 -8.90 2.72 1.05
CA ALA A 162 -8.44 3.18 2.35
C ALA A 162 -8.45 2.04 3.37
N GLY A 163 -9.44 1.14 3.29
CA GLY A 163 -9.54 -0.04 4.14
C GLY A 163 -8.31 -0.94 4.06
N VAL A 164 -7.96 -1.39 2.85
CA VAL A 164 -6.78 -2.27 2.67
C VAL A 164 -5.48 -1.56 3.07
N ALA A 165 -5.36 -0.26 2.81
CA ALA A 165 -4.20 0.53 3.22
C ALA A 165 -4.08 0.57 4.76
N LEU A 166 -5.17 0.82 5.47
CA LEU A 166 -5.23 0.80 6.94
C LEU A 166 -4.98 -0.60 7.51
N LEU A 167 -5.45 -1.65 6.85
CA LEU A 167 -5.13 -3.04 7.20
C LEU A 167 -3.61 -3.29 7.12
N ILE A 168 -2.97 -2.88 6.03
CA ILE A 168 -1.51 -3.01 5.85
C ILE A 168 -0.76 -2.19 6.92
N ALA A 169 -1.19 -0.95 7.18
CA ALA A 169 -0.62 -0.13 8.25
C ALA A 169 -0.74 -0.82 9.61
N ALA A 170 -1.92 -1.37 9.93
CA ALA A 170 -2.21 -2.06 11.17
C ALA A 170 -1.35 -3.32 11.35
N LEU A 171 -1.09 -4.07 10.27
CA LEU A 171 -0.22 -5.26 10.30
C LEU A 171 1.24 -4.93 10.64
N SER A 172 1.70 -3.73 10.27
CA SER A 172 3.05 -3.25 10.62
C SER A 172 3.14 -2.56 11.99
N ALA A 173 2.00 -2.26 12.61
CA ALA A 173 1.94 -1.45 13.81
C ALA A 173 2.25 -2.25 15.08
N LYS A 174 2.85 -1.58 16.07
CA LYS A 174 3.07 -2.14 17.40
C LYS A 174 1.77 -2.12 18.21
N GLY A 175 1.41 -3.26 18.77
CA GLY A 175 0.23 -3.42 19.61
C GLY A 175 -0.91 -4.09 18.87
N LYS A 176 -2.15 -3.79 19.27
CA LYS A 176 -3.36 -4.37 18.70
C LYS A 176 -4.16 -3.29 17.99
N SER A 177 -4.50 -3.53 16.73
CA SER A 177 -5.47 -2.72 15.99
C SER A 177 -6.82 -3.43 15.91
N ILE A 178 -7.90 -2.65 15.83
CA ILE A 178 -9.25 -3.15 15.56
C ILE A 178 -9.80 -2.36 14.38
N ILE A 179 -10.19 -3.06 13.31
CA ILE A 179 -10.74 -2.45 12.11
C ILE A 179 -12.20 -2.85 11.99
N HIS A 180 -13.09 -1.88 12.17
CA HIS A 180 -14.52 -2.02 11.93
C HIS A 180 -14.86 -1.87 10.46
N ASN A 181 -16.09 -2.23 10.10
CA ASN A 181 -16.62 -2.06 8.74
C ASN A 181 -15.86 -2.88 7.67
N ILE A 182 -15.36 -4.07 8.05
CA ILE A 182 -14.51 -4.93 7.21
C ILE A 182 -15.16 -5.32 5.87
N HIS A 183 -16.51 -5.34 5.81
CA HIS A 183 -17.25 -5.63 4.59
C HIS A 183 -16.89 -4.68 3.43
N GLN A 184 -16.36 -3.49 3.70
CA GLN A 184 -15.84 -2.61 2.65
C GLN A 184 -14.61 -3.21 1.97
N ILE A 185 -13.68 -3.79 2.73
CA ILE A 185 -12.49 -4.45 2.16
C ILE A 185 -12.90 -5.72 1.40
N ASP A 186 -13.85 -6.49 1.96
CA ASP A 186 -14.32 -7.76 1.36
C ASP A 186 -14.95 -7.58 -0.03
N ARG A 187 -15.41 -6.38 -0.38
CA ARG A 187 -15.92 -6.05 -1.72
C ARG A 187 -14.85 -6.03 -2.81
N GLY A 188 -13.58 -5.89 -2.44
CA GLY A 188 -12.46 -5.80 -3.39
C GLY A 188 -11.33 -6.80 -3.15
N TYR A 189 -11.34 -7.52 -2.02
CA TYR A 189 -10.32 -8.52 -1.71
C TYR A 189 -10.98 -9.81 -1.21
N GLU A 190 -10.82 -10.87 -1.98
CA GLU A 190 -11.37 -12.17 -1.63
C GLU A 190 -10.60 -12.82 -0.48
N ALA A 191 -11.34 -13.24 0.56
CA ALA A 191 -10.84 -14.00 1.70
C ALA A 191 -9.52 -13.47 2.29
N ILE A 192 -9.37 -12.14 2.34
CA ILE A 192 -8.08 -11.49 2.62
C ILE A 192 -7.49 -11.93 3.96
N ASP A 193 -8.31 -12.13 4.98
CA ASP A 193 -7.87 -12.56 6.29
C ASP A 193 -7.37 -14.01 6.30
N GLU A 194 -7.97 -14.91 5.51
CA GLU A 194 -7.48 -16.28 5.34
C GLU A 194 -6.13 -16.30 4.65
N ARG A 195 -6.00 -15.55 3.55
CA ARG A 195 -4.76 -15.42 2.78
C ARG A 195 -3.64 -14.82 3.64
N LEU A 196 -3.95 -13.78 4.41
CA LEU A 196 -2.99 -13.17 5.34
C LEU A 196 -2.58 -14.14 6.47
N ARG A 197 -3.51 -14.94 7.01
CA ARG A 197 -3.16 -15.98 8.00
C ARG A 197 -2.24 -17.05 7.43
N VAL A 198 -2.45 -17.47 6.18
CA VAL A 198 -1.56 -18.41 5.48
C VAL A 198 -0.15 -17.83 5.32
N LEU A 199 -0.04 -16.51 5.16
CA LEU A 199 1.24 -15.77 5.15
C LEU A 199 1.82 -15.51 6.55
N GLY A 200 1.18 -16.01 7.62
CA GLY A 200 1.66 -15.88 9.00
C GLY A 200 1.18 -14.63 9.75
N ALA A 201 0.29 -13.83 9.17
CA ALA A 201 -0.26 -12.65 9.84
C ALA A 201 -1.18 -13.04 11.01
N GLN A 202 -1.07 -12.32 12.12
CA GLN A 202 -1.93 -12.49 13.30
C GLN A 202 -3.23 -11.70 13.15
N VAL A 203 -4.10 -12.15 12.24
CA VAL A 203 -5.41 -11.54 11.96
C VAL A 203 -6.53 -12.49 12.32
N ARG A 204 -7.56 -11.97 12.99
CA ARG A 204 -8.77 -12.71 13.34
C ARG A 204 -10.00 -11.87 13.04
N ARG A 205 -10.95 -12.44 12.29
CA ARG A 205 -12.31 -11.89 12.20
C ARG A 205 -13.04 -12.12 13.51
N VAL A 206 -13.72 -11.10 13.99
CA VAL A 206 -14.57 -11.18 15.18
C VAL A 206 -15.98 -10.84 14.71
N GLU A 207 -16.92 -11.73 14.98
CA GLU A 207 -18.33 -11.45 14.76
C GLU A 207 -18.77 -10.38 15.78
N GLY A 208 -19.46 -9.35 15.28
CA GLY A 208 -19.94 -8.21 16.04
C GLY A 208 -21.19 -7.63 15.38
#